data_AF-A0A9P5YNU3-F1
#
_entry.id   AF-A0A9P5YNU3-F1
#
_cell.length_a   1.000
_cell.length_b   1.000
_cell.length_c   1.000
_cell.angle_alpha   90.00
_cell.angle_beta   90.00
_cell.angle_gamma   90.00
#
_symmetry.space_group_name_H-M   'P 1'
#
loop_
_entity.id
_entity.type
_entity.pdbx_description
1 polymer ?
#
loop_
_entity_poly.entity_id
_entity_poly.type
_entity_poly.pdbx_seq_one_letter_code
_entity_poly.pdbx_strand_id
1 'polypeptide(L)'
;MSDTSSLDDAALFELIAHELTRMRSLEANLAATNARIASYRCSLNLPKRIPPEIIQVIFRHCVSFDLRGCDETSSTHNPRRAPLVLTQICSSWRRISLDTPSLWTHYVVSFGPEPNYTFIQNVPQMTKFCVARWKGRLGTMAF
;
A
#
# COMPACT_ATOMS: atom_id res chain seq x y z
N MET A 1 -37.05 47.77 -34.19
CA MET A 1 -37.69 46.70 -33.38
C MET A 1 -36.86 45.43 -33.53
N SER A 2 -35.55 45.53 -33.23
CA SER A 2 -34.52 44.58 -33.69
C SER A 2 -33.51 44.18 -32.61
N ASP A 3 -33.76 44.53 -31.34
CA ASP A 3 -32.75 44.43 -30.28
C ASP A 3 -32.84 43.18 -29.40
N THR A 4 -33.91 42.38 -29.51
CA THR A 4 -34.10 41.21 -28.64
C THR A 4 -33.30 39.97 -29.08
N SER A 5 -32.92 39.85 -30.36
CA SER A 5 -32.11 38.73 -30.86
C SER A 5 -30.63 38.80 -30.47
N SER A 6 -30.12 40.00 -30.17
CA SER A 6 -28.71 40.24 -29.83
C SER A 6 -28.38 39.87 -28.38
N LEU A 7 -29.36 40.03 -27.47
CA LEU A 7 -29.20 39.68 -26.05
C LEU A 7 -29.15 38.17 -25.80
N ASP A 8 -29.90 37.37 -26.57
CA ASP A 8 -29.90 35.90 -26.45
C ASP A 8 -28.60 35.28 -26.98
N ASP A 9 -28.03 35.84 -28.05
CA ASP A 9 -26.73 35.40 -28.59
C ASP A 9 -25.61 35.69 -27.58
N ALA A 10 -25.61 36.86 -26.95
CA ALA A 10 -24.63 37.20 -25.92
C ALA A 10 -24.70 36.24 -24.71
N ALA A 11 -25.90 35.88 -24.26
CA ALA A 11 -26.10 34.91 -23.19
C ALA A 11 -25.65 33.49 -23.59
N LEU A 12 -25.86 33.10 -24.86
CA LEU A 12 -25.38 31.83 -25.40
C LEU A 12 -23.84 31.79 -25.49
N PHE A 13 -23.21 32.88 -25.92
CA PHE A 13 -21.75 32.99 -25.97
C PHE A 13 -21.12 32.92 -24.57
N GLU A 14 -21.71 33.61 -23.58
CA GLU A 14 -21.31 33.52 -22.17
C GLU A 14 -21.42 32.08 -21.65
N LEU A 15 -22.51 31.36 -21.97
CA LEU A 15 -22.71 29.98 -21.54
C LEU A 15 -21.67 29.03 -22.16
N ILE A 16 -21.39 29.18 -23.46
CA ILE A 16 -20.37 28.39 -24.16
C ILE A 16 -18.98 28.69 -23.58
N ALA A 17 -18.65 29.96 -23.35
CA ALA A 17 -17.37 30.36 -22.76
C ALA A 17 -17.20 29.79 -21.34
N HIS A 18 -18.27 29.80 -20.54
CA HIS A 18 -18.28 29.20 -19.22
C HIS A 18 -18.04 27.68 -19.27
N GLU A 19 -18.74 26.95 -20.15
CA GLU A 19 -18.58 25.50 -20.25
C GLU A 19 -17.19 25.10 -20.79
N LEU A 20 -16.64 25.86 -21.74
CA LEU A 20 -15.26 25.68 -22.20
C LEU A 20 -14.24 25.90 -21.06
N THR A 21 -14.49 26.89 -20.20
CA THR A 21 -13.64 27.15 -19.03
C THR A 21 -13.74 26.00 -18.02
N ARG A 22 -14.96 25.47 -17.80
CA ARG A 22 -15.20 24.32 -16.93
C ARG A 22 -14.46 23.09 -17.41
N MET A 23 -14.55 22.76 -18.70
CA MET A 23 -13.84 21.62 -19.30
C MET A 23 -12.32 21.76 -19.16
N ARG A 24 -11.76 22.94 -19.49
CA ARG A 24 -10.32 23.21 -19.31
C ARG A 24 -9.87 23.04 -17.86
N SER A 25 -10.67 23.48 -16.90
CA SER A 25 -10.36 23.32 -15.47
C SER A 25 -10.34 21.84 -15.06
N LEU A 26 -11.23 21.02 -15.61
CA LEU A 26 -11.29 19.58 -15.34
C LEU A 26 -10.07 18.87 -15.94
N GLU A 27 -9.68 19.21 -17.17
CA GLU A 27 -8.48 18.67 -17.81
C GLU A 27 -7.20 19.05 -17.03
N ALA A 28 -7.09 20.30 -16.57
CA ALA A 28 -5.98 20.74 -15.74
C ALA A 28 -5.92 19.96 -14.41
N ASN A 29 -7.08 19.69 -13.79
CA ASN A 29 -7.16 18.87 -12.57
C ASN A 29 -6.75 17.41 -12.84
N LEU A 30 -7.14 16.84 -13.98
CA LEU A 30 -6.71 15.51 -14.39
C LEU A 30 -5.20 15.46 -14.64
N ALA A 31 -4.63 16.47 -15.29
CA ALA A 31 -3.19 16.56 -15.49
C ALA A 31 -2.44 16.66 -14.16
N ALA A 32 -2.91 17.52 -13.24
CA ALA A 32 -2.31 17.69 -11.92
C ALA A 32 -2.39 16.41 -11.07
N THR A 33 -3.53 15.72 -11.07
CA THR A 33 -3.69 14.45 -10.33
C THR A 33 -2.80 13.34 -10.90
N ASN A 34 -2.71 13.24 -12.24
CA ASN A 34 -1.81 12.28 -12.89
C ASN A 34 -0.33 12.57 -12.60
N ALA A 35 0.08 13.84 -12.59
CA ALA A 35 1.44 14.22 -12.22
C ALA A 35 1.77 13.82 -10.76
N ARG A 36 0.82 14.01 -9.84
CA ARG A 36 0.97 13.55 -8.44
C ARG A 36 1.13 12.03 -8.35
N ILE A 37 0.29 11.28 -9.07
CA ILE A 37 0.38 9.81 -9.13
C ILE A 37 1.75 9.37 -9.68
N ALA A 38 2.24 10.01 -10.74
CA ALA A 38 3.54 9.71 -11.32
C ALA A 38 4.69 9.95 -10.32
N SER A 39 4.66 11.07 -9.61
CA SER A 39 5.62 11.38 -8.55
C SER A 39 5.61 10.32 -7.45
N TYR A 40 4.43 9.92 -6.95
CA TYR A 40 4.33 8.86 -5.95
C TYR A 40 4.84 7.52 -6.49
N ARG A 41 4.57 7.16 -7.75
CA ARG A 41 5.09 5.94 -8.38
C ARG A 41 6.61 5.93 -8.48
N CYS A 42 7.24 7.06 -8.77
CA CYS A 42 8.70 7.18 -8.75
C CYS A 42 9.27 6.93 -7.35
N SER A 43 8.66 7.48 -6.30
CA SER A 43 9.05 7.23 -4.90
C SER A 43 8.81 5.78 -4.48
N LEU A 44 7.74 5.14 -4.95
CA LEU A 44 7.43 3.73 -4.69
C LEU A 44 8.32 2.76 -5.48
N ASN A 45 9.09 3.24 -6.47
CA ASN A 45 10.14 2.46 -7.13
C ASN A 45 11.47 2.46 -6.36
N LEU A 46 11.60 3.29 -5.31
CA LEU A 46 12.81 3.37 -4.49
C LEU A 46 13.23 2.01 -3.88
N PRO A 47 12.32 1.14 -3.39
CA PRO A 47 12.64 -0.23 -2.97
C PRO A 47 13.38 -1.09 -4.00
N LYS A 48 13.24 -0.80 -5.31
CA LYS A 48 13.93 -1.55 -6.38
C LYS A 48 15.34 -1.02 -6.64
N ARG A 49 15.67 0.18 -6.16
CA ARG A 49 16.97 0.85 -6.38
C ARG A 49 17.92 0.69 -5.20
N ILE A 50 17.41 0.27 -4.04
CA ILE A 50 18.23 0.05 -2.85
C ILE A 50 18.83 -1.37 -2.94
N PRO A 51 20.16 -1.52 -2.80
CA PRO A 51 20.79 -2.83 -2.71
C PRO A 51 20.20 -3.67 -1.58
N PRO A 52 20.04 -5.00 -1.78
CA PRO A 52 19.42 -5.86 -0.79
C PRO A 52 20.12 -5.80 0.57
N GLU A 53 21.44 -5.58 0.62
CA GLU A 53 22.24 -5.48 1.84
C GLU A 53 21.77 -4.30 2.73
N ILE A 54 21.44 -3.17 2.11
CA ILE A 54 20.95 -1.99 2.84
C ILE A 54 19.54 -2.24 3.37
N ILE A 55 18.69 -2.93 2.60
CA ILE A 55 17.35 -3.32 3.04
C ILE A 55 17.45 -4.26 4.25
N GLN A 56 18.39 -5.21 4.25
CA GLN A 56 18.64 -6.10 5.38
C GLN A 56 19.06 -5.33 6.64
N VAL A 57 19.92 -4.31 6.50
CA VAL A 57 20.31 -3.43 7.61
C VAL A 57 19.08 -2.72 8.18
N ILE A 58 18.26 -2.11 7.31
CA ILE A 58 17.01 -1.44 7.72
C ILE A 58 16.10 -2.42 8.47
N PHE A 59 15.93 -3.63 7.94
CA PHE A 59 15.07 -4.65 8.55
C PHE A 59 15.56 -5.07 9.94
N ARG A 60 16.87 -5.22 10.14
CA ARG A 60 17.44 -5.51 11.47
C ARG A 60 17.12 -4.40 12.48
N HIS A 61 17.17 -3.14 12.04
CA HIS A 61 16.78 -2.01 12.89
C HIS A 61 15.28 -2.01 13.20
N CYS A 62 14.42 -2.29 12.21
CA CYS A 62 12.97 -2.41 12.43
C CYS A 62 12.62 -3.49 13.45
N VAL A 63 13.23 -4.69 13.32
CA VAL A 63 13.03 -5.79 14.28
C VAL A 63 13.52 -5.39 15.67
N SER A 64 14.71 -4.81 15.77
CA SER A 64 15.27 -4.37 17.06
C SER A 64 14.42 -3.29 17.73
N PHE A 65 13.82 -2.39 16.96
CA PHE A 65 12.93 -1.36 17.47
C PHE A 65 11.61 -1.94 18.00
N ASP A 66 10.98 -2.84 17.23
CA ASP A 66 9.73 -3.49 17.65
C ASP A 66 9.92 -4.41 18.86
N LEU A 67 11.11 -4.98 19.07
CA LEU A 67 11.42 -5.77 20.26
C LEU A 67 11.57 -4.91 21.53
N ARG A 68 12.04 -3.65 21.40
CA ARG A 68 12.26 -2.77 22.57
C ARG A 68 10.98 -2.22 23.19
N GLY A 69 9.89 -2.13 22.42
CA GLY A 69 8.65 -1.49 22.86
C GLY A 69 7.64 -2.41 23.51
N CYS A 70 7.99 -3.67 23.80
CA CYS A 70 7.00 -4.73 24.04
C CYS A 70 7.51 -5.77 25.03
N ASP A 71 6.62 -6.28 25.88
CA ASP A 71 6.89 -7.51 26.64
C ASP A 71 7.14 -8.65 25.65
N GLU A 72 8.20 -9.44 25.89
CA GLU A 72 8.74 -10.48 24.99
C GLU A 72 7.69 -11.46 24.44
N THR A 73 6.56 -11.61 25.14
CA THR A 73 5.49 -12.56 24.84
C THR A 73 4.39 -12.00 23.93
N SER A 74 4.19 -10.68 23.87
CA SER A 74 3.06 -10.05 23.16
C SER A 74 3.43 -9.60 21.74
N SER A 75 4.72 -9.37 21.48
CA SER A 75 5.17 -8.72 20.25
C SER A 75 5.17 -9.60 19.00
N THR A 76 5.37 -10.90 19.17
CA THR A 76 5.77 -11.83 18.12
C THR A 76 4.58 -12.46 17.38
N HIS A 77 3.36 -12.30 17.89
CA HIS A 77 2.15 -12.76 17.21
C HIS A 77 1.48 -11.74 16.31
N ASN A 78 1.87 -10.47 16.41
CA ASN A 78 1.19 -9.41 15.70
C ASN A 78 1.68 -9.34 14.25
N PRO A 79 0.83 -9.63 13.23
CA PRO A 79 1.23 -9.55 11.83
C PRO A 79 1.56 -8.11 11.38
N ARG A 80 1.29 -7.10 12.22
CA ARG A 80 1.64 -5.69 11.99
C ARG A 80 3.01 -5.30 12.56
N ARG A 81 3.73 -6.22 13.23
CA ARG A 81 5.08 -5.99 13.75
C ARG A 81 6.13 -6.71 12.92
N ALA A 82 7.36 -6.20 12.96
CA ALA A 82 8.51 -6.86 12.37
C ALA A 82 8.83 -8.16 13.14
N PRO A 83 9.32 -9.21 12.46
CA PRO A 83 9.66 -9.24 11.02
C PRO A 83 8.45 -9.44 10.09
N LEU A 84 7.27 -9.85 10.59
CA LEU A 84 6.13 -10.24 9.76
C LEU A 84 5.63 -9.13 8.83
N VAL A 85 5.53 -7.89 9.32
CA VAL A 85 5.03 -6.76 8.52
C VAL A 85 5.92 -6.48 7.30
N LEU A 86 7.23 -6.74 7.40
CA LEU A 86 8.20 -6.52 6.32
C LEU A 86 7.97 -7.46 5.14
N THR A 87 7.47 -8.68 5.41
CA THR A 87 7.11 -9.68 4.38
C THR A 87 5.83 -9.34 3.60
N GLN A 88 5.07 -8.33 4.06
CA GLN A 88 3.76 -7.95 3.52
C GLN A 88 3.81 -6.73 2.60
N ILE A 89 4.97 -6.07 2.47
CA ILE A 89 5.11 -4.81 1.72
C ILE A 89 5.14 -5.06 0.21
N CYS A 90 6.10 -5.85 -0.29
CA CYS A 90 6.18 -6.26 -1.69
C CYS A 90 6.91 -7.61 -1.84
N SER A 91 6.90 -8.20 -3.04
CA SER A 91 7.57 -9.49 -3.32
C SER A 91 9.09 -9.43 -3.10
N SER A 92 9.74 -8.31 -3.46
CA SER A 92 11.18 -8.12 -3.24
C SER A 92 11.53 -8.09 -1.75
N TRP A 93 10.82 -7.30 -0.96
CA TRP A 93 11.02 -7.21 0.49
C TRP A 93 10.75 -8.52 1.20
N ARG A 94 9.75 -9.29 0.74
CA ARG A 94 9.51 -10.64 1.22
C ARG A 94 10.71 -11.55 0.97
N ARG A 95 11.23 -11.58 -0.27
CA ARG A 95 12.40 -12.41 -0.60
C ARG A 95 13.58 -12.05 0.30
N ILE A 96 13.91 -10.77 0.42
CA ILE A 96 15.01 -10.30 1.29
C ILE A 96 14.77 -10.71 2.75
N SER A 97 13.55 -10.53 3.26
CA SER A 97 13.23 -10.89 4.65
C SER A 97 13.34 -12.39 4.91
N LEU A 98 12.96 -13.24 3.95
CA LEU A 98 13.06 -14.70 4.07
C LEU A 98 14.51 -15.18 3.90
N ASP A 99 15.26 -14.54 3.02
CA ASP A 99 16.69 -14.83 2.76
C ASP A 99 17.62 -14.27 3.85
N THR A 100 17.07 -13.64 4.89
CA THR A 100 17.83 -13.07 6.01
C THR A 100 17.44 -13.76 7.33
N PRO A 101 17.99 -14.95 7.64
CA PRO A 101 17.63 -15.72 8.84
C PRO A 101 17.82 -14.97 10.15
N SER A 102 18.78 -14.04 10.21
CA SER A 102 19.06 -13.22 11.41
C SER A 102 17.88 -12.34 11.84
N LEU A 103 16.88 -12.11 10.98
CA LEU A 103 15.67 -11.34 11.34
C LEU A 103 14.68 -12.16 12.19
N TRP A 104 14.81 -13.49 12.19
CA TRP A 104 13.86 -14.41 12.78
C TRP A 104 14.35 -15.07 14.08
N THR A 105 15.55 -14.69 14.56
CA THR A 105 16.18 -15.30 15.74
C THR A 105 15.43 -15.05 17.05
N HIS A 106 14.63 -13.98 17.11
CA HIS A 106 13.84 -13.59 18.28
C HIS A 106 12.33 -13.71 18.02
N TYR A 107 11.93 -14.57 17.09
CA TYR A 107 10.53 -14.78 16.75
C TYR A 107 9.93 -15.94 17.56
N VAL A 108 9.02 -15.62 18.49
CA VAL A 108 8.32 -16.60 19.32
C VAL A 108 6.99 -16.98 18.67
N VAL A 109 6.81 -18.26 18.41
CA VAL A 109 5.49 -18.82 18.06
C VAL A 109 4.91 -19.44 19.33
N SER A 110 4.13 -18.68 20.10
CA SER A 110 3.22 -19.27 21.06
C SER A 110 2.16 -20.10 20.33
N PHE A 111 2.13 -21.37 20.69
CA PHE A 111 0.96 -22.21 20.52
C PHE A 111 0.16 -22.02 21.80
N GLY A 112 -1.06 -21.50 21.71
CA GLY A 112 -1.91 -21.30 22.88
C GLY A 112 -2.06 -22.61 23.69
N PRO A 113 -2.34 -22.53 25.00
CA PRO A 113 -2.48 -23.72 25.84
C PRO A 113 -3.69 -24.55 25.39
N GLU A 114 -3.45 -25.59 24.60
CA GLU A 114 -4.46 -26.55 24.10
C GLU A 114 -5.64 -25.92 23.32
N PRO A 115 -6.29 -26.66 22.40
CA PRO A 115 -7.05 -26.05 21.33
C PRO A 115 -8.41 -25.60 21.85
N ASN A 116 -8.60 -24.30 22.02
CA ASN A 116 -9.91 -23.77 21.71
C ASN A 116 -10.06 -23.93 20.18
N TYR A 117 -10.77 -24.97 19.75
CA TYR A 117 -10.95 -25.44 18.37
C TYR A 117 -11.25 -24.31 17.36
N THR A 118 -11.74 -23.18 17.85
CA THR A 118 -12.01 -21.95 17.09
C THR A 118 -10.75 -21.37 16.42
N PHE A 119 -9.56 -21.42 17.04
CA PHE A 119 -8.36 -20.87 16.40
C PHE A 119 -7.92 -21.69 15.18
N ILE A 120 -7.88 -23.02 15.31
CA ILE A 120 -7.51 -23.94 14.21
C ILE A 120 -8.57 -23.92 13.09
N GLN A 121 -9.86 -23.84 13.43
CA GLN A 121 -10.94 -23.66 12.44
C GLN A 121 -10.85 -22.34 11.68
N ASN A 122 -10.25 -21.32 12.30
CA ASN A 122 -10.02 -20.02 11.69
C ASN A 122 -8.65 -19.91 11.01
N VAL A 123 -7.72 -20.88 11.16
CA VAL A 123 -6.47 -20.90 10.38
C VAL A 123 -6.77 -20.92 8.88
N PRO A 124 -7.67 -21.76 8.33
CA PRO A 124 -8.08 -21.66 6.94
C PRO A 124 -8.64 -20.28 6.57
N GLN A 125 -9.32 -19.59 7.48
CA GLN A 125 -9.88 -18.26 7.25
C GLN A 125 -8.80 -17.16 7.31
N MET A 126 -7.80 -17.31 8.18
CA MET A 126 -6.65 -16.43 8.31
C MET A 126 -5.73 -16.60 7.09
N THR A 127 -5.45 -17.84 6.69
CA THR A 127 -4.75 -18.15 5.44
C THR A 127 -5.55 -17.65 4.25
N LYS A 128 -6.87 -17.84 4.20
CA LYS A 128 -7.73 -17.26 3.16
C LYS A 128 -7.73 -15.73 3.18
N PHE A 129 -7.72 -15.07 4.34
CA PHE A 129 -7.65 -13.62 4.46
C PHE A 129 -6.31 -13.09 3.98
N CYS A 130 -5.21 -13.71 4.42
CA CYS A 130 -3.86 -13.37 3.98
C CYS A 130 -3.69 -13.65 2.49
N VAL A 131 -4.20 -14.77 1.96
CA VAL A 131 -4.16 -15.14 0.53
C VAL A 131 -5.10 -14.28 -0.31
N ALA A 132 -6.29 -13.90 0.16
CA ALA A 132 -7.21 -13.00 -0.55
C ALA A 132 -6.67 -11.57 -0.57
N ARG A 133 -6.11 -11.11 0.56
CA ARG A 133 -5.37 -9.84 0.65
C ARG A 133 -4.11 -9.85 -0.22
N TRP A 134 -3.55 -11.03 -0.50
CA TRP A 134 -2.43 -11.24 -1.42
C TRP A 134 -2.88 -11.25 -2.88
N LYS A 135 -3.95 -11.97 -3.22
CA LYS A 135 -4.58 -12.01 -4.56
C LYS A 135 -5.12 -10.65 -5.00
N GLY A 136 -5.70 -9.87 -4.09
CA GLY A 136 -6.21 -8.52 -4.40
C GLY A 136 -5.11 -7.47 -4.61
N ARG A 137 -3.85 -7.77 -4.26
CA ARG A 137 -2.73 -6.82 -4.36
C ARG A 137 -1.72 -7.17 -5.45
N LEU A 138 -1.62 -8.45 -5.80
CA LEU A 138 -0.97 -8.87 -7.04
C LEU A 138 -1.98 -8.74 -8.17
N GLY A 139 -2.07 -7.53 -8.74
CA GLY A 139 -2.37 -7.45 -10.17
C GLY A 139 -1.44 -8.43 -10.88
N THR A 140 -2.05 -9.40 -11.55
CA THR A 140 -1.46 -10.46 -12.37
C THR A 140 -0.02 -10.17 -12.81
N MET A 141 0.95 -10.80 -12.16
CA MET A 141 2.26 -11.05 -12.78
C MET A 141 2.49 -12.55 -12.75
N ALA A 142 2.33 -13.12 -13.94
CA ALA A 142 2.75 -14.45 -14.30
C ALA A 142 4.26 -14.60 -14.07
N PHE A 143 4.65 -15.71 -13.46
CA PHE A 143 5.72 -16.59 -13.91
C PHE A 143 5.27 -18.02 -13.62
#